data_AF-A0A351HEM9-F1
#
_entry.id   AF-A0A351HEM9-F1
#
_cell.length_a   1.000
_cell.length_b   1.000
_cell.length_c   1.000
_cell.angle_alpha   90.00
_cell.angle_beta   90.00
_cell.angle_gamma   90.00
#
_symmetry.space_group_name_H-M   'P 1'
#
loop_
_entity.id
_entity.type
_entity.pdbx_description
1 polymer ?
#
loop_
_entity_poly.entity_id
_entity_poly.type
_entity_poly.pdbx_seq_one_letter_code
_entity_poly.pdbx_strand_id
1 'polypeptide(L)'
;MPDTVAVIDVGSNSIKLLVACLGSAPKSLETLFSETIETRISAGISRELPSLSEVAIAGGTATICELHRLALAYQPAHIAIVATSAVRDALNGDDFVQSVFEATGLRIRILSGPEEARHIGQGLACDPAIAGEPRFIQTDIGGGSLELIRFEGGVIQQALSLQLGAVRLTERFVSDKDAPLAPEAETAIRAHVTKQLKASDFNFSPRDLPLTATGGAFTVSRAILAAEAGIDMTQSEP
;
A
#
# COMPACT_ATOMS: atom_id res chain seq x y z
N MET A 1 -7.55 25.83 -14.06
CA MET A 1 -6.45 24.93 -13.70
C MET A 1 -6.80 23.56 -14.25
N PRO A 2 -5.84 22.70 -14.63
CA PRO A 2 -6.16 21.29 -14.85
C PRO A 2 -6.91 20.75 -13.63
N ASP A 3 -7.77 19.76 -13.80
CA ASP A 3 -8.59 19.20 -12.72
C ASP A 3 -7.69 18.52 -11.68
N THR A 4 -7.17 19.31 -10.73
CA THR A 4 -6.36 18.84 -9.62
C THR A 4 -7.21 17.96 -8.73
N VAL A 5 -6.68 16.81 -8.34
CA VAL A 5 -7.31 15.87 -7.41
C VAL A 5 -6.39 15.61 -6.23
N ALA A 6 -6.98 15.28 -5.08
CA ALA A 6 -6.23 14.83 -3.91
C ALA A 6 -6.77 13.48 -3.43
N VAL A 7 -5.85 12.59 -3.05
CA VAL A 7 -6.18 11.29 -2.45
C VAL A 7 -5.42 11.18 -1.13
N ILE A 8 -6.15 10.87 -0.06
CA ILE A 8 -5.60 10.46 1.23
C ILE A 8 -5.77 8.95 1.34
N ASP A 9 -4.68 8.22 1.40
CA ASP A 9 -4.64 6.76 1.54
C ASP A 9 -4.26 6.37 2.97
N VAL A 10 -5.19 5.72 3.67
CA VAL A 10 -5.03 5.24 5.05
C VAL A 10 -4.58 3.79 5.03
N GLY A 11 -3.26 3.60 5.07
CA GLY A 11 -2.62 2.30 5.17
C GLY A 11 -2.43 1.83 6.61
N SER A 12 -1.84 0.64 6.76
CA SER A 12 -1.58 0.04 8.08
C SER A 12 -0.45 0.73 8.85
N ASN A 13 0.58 1.15 8.12
CA ASN A 13 1.80 1.73 8.70
C ASN A 13 1.84 3.26 8.58
N SER A 14 1.30 3.81 7.50
CA SER A 14 1.31 5.23 7.21
C SER A 14 0.03 5.70 6.55
N ILE A 15 -0.24 7.00 6.67
CA ILE A 15 -1.27 7.71 5.92
C ILE A 15 -0.56 8.63 4.92
N LYS A 16 -0.97 8.54 3.65
CA LYS A 16 -0.33 9.26 2.55
C LYS A 16 -1.29 10.25 1.93
N LEU A 17 -0.79 11.42 1.54
CA LEU A 17 -1.48 12.37 0.68
C LEU A 17 -0.77 12.41 -0.67
N LEU A 18 -1.54 12.30 -1.74
CA LEU A 18 -1.12 12.65 -3.09
C LEU A 18 -2.05 13.73 -3.64
N VAL A 19 -1.48 14.84 -4.08
CA VAL A 19 -2.14 15.87 -4.89
C VAL A 19 -1.54 15.80 -6.28
N ALA A 20 -2.38 15.60 -7.29
CA ALA A 20 -1.94 15.41 -8.66
C ALA A 20 -2.91 16.05 -9.66
N CYS A 21 -2.43 16.27 -10.88
CA CYS A 21 -3.24 16.64 -12.03
C CYS A 21 -2.88 15.77 -13.24
N LEU A 22 -3.62 15.92 -14.34
CA LEU A 22 -3.27 15.23 -15.59
C LEU A 22 -1.94 15.76 -16.12
N GLY A 23 -1.02 14.84 -16.41
CA GLY A 23 0.28 15.14 -17.01
C GLY A 23 0.18 15.44 -18.51
N SER A 24 1.32 15.75 -19.12
CA SER A 24 1.41 16.12 -20.55
C SER A 24 1.23 14.92 -21.50
N ALA A 25 1.47 13.69 -21.03
CA ALA A 25 1.29 12.48 -21.82
C ALA A 25 -0.10 11.85 -21.58
N PRO A 26 -0.67 11.10 -22.54
CA PRO A 26 -1.96 10.44 -22.37
C PRO A 26 -1.99 9.54 -21.13
N LYS A 27 -2.98 9.75 -20.25
CA LYS A 27 -3.16 9.00 -18.98
C LYS A 27 -2.00 9.12 -17.97
N SER A 28 -1.04 10.01 -18.21
CA SER A 28 -0.01 10.32 -17.21
C SER A 28 -0.57 11.24 -16.13
N LEU A 29 0.01 11.15 -14.93
CA LEU A 29 -0.27 12.04 -13.82
C LEU A 29 0.98 12.87 -13.51
N GLU A 30 0.79 14.13 -13.15
CA GLU A 30 1.82 14.99 -12.60
C GLU A 30 1.55 15.18 -11.11
N THR A 31 2.52 14.80 -10.28
CA THR A 31 2.46 15.01 -8.83
C THR A 31 2.75 16.47 -8.51
N LEU A 32 1.77 17.15 -7.92
CA LEU A 32 1.92 18.53 -7.44
C LEU A 32 2.43 18.57 -6.00
N PHE A 33 1.99 17.60 -5.18
CA PHE A 33 2.40 17.48 -3.79
C PHE A 33 2.21 16.03 -3.31
N SER A 34 3.11 15.57 -2.46
CA SER A 34 2.96 14.30 -1.76
C SER A 34 3.52 14.39 -0.36
N GLU A 35 2.81 13.83 0.60
CA GLU A 35 3.24 13.76 2.00
C GLU A 35 2.95 12.36 2.54
N THR A 36 3.81 11.82 3.39
CA THR A 36 3.61 10.51 4.03
C THR A 36 3.89 10.65 5.51
N ILE A 37 2.88 10.36 6.33
CA ILE A 37 2.98 10.39 7.80
C ILE A 37 2.90 8.96 8.33
N GLU A 38 3.93 8.54 9.04
CA GLU A 38 3.99 7.25 9.73
C GLU A 38 3.11 7.27 10.97
N THR A 39 2.02 6.49 10.96
CA THR A 39 0.99 6.50 12.03
C THR A 39 0.85 5.17 12.75
N ARG A 40 1.32 4.07 12.13
CA ARG A 40 1.27 2.70 12.68
C ARG A 40 -0.10 2.32 13.24
N ILE A 41 -1.17 2.67 12.53
CA ILE A 41 -2.57 2.41 12.93
C ILE A 41 -2.80 0.93 13.24
N SER A 42 -2.08 0.02 12.57
CA SER A 42 -2.18 -1.42 12.79
C SER A 42 -1.30 -2.01 13.90
N ALA A 43 -0.59 -1.19 14.70
CA ALA A 43 0.27 -1.75 15.73
C ALA A 43 -0.55 -2.54 16.77
N GLY A 44 -0.20 -3.82 16.95
CA GLY A 44 -0.84 -4.71 17.93
C GLY A 44 -2.14 -5.37 17.47
N ILE A 45 -2.52 -5.25 16.19
CA ILE A 45 -3.79 -5.80 15.68
C ILE A 45 -3.64 -7.19 15.05
N SER A 46 -2.46 -7.80 14.97
CA SER A 46 -2.27 -9.14 14.34
C SER A 46 -2.81 -10.32 15.16
N ARG A 47 -4.08 -10.25 15.56
CA ARG A 47 -4.85 -11.28 16.27
C ARG A 47 -6.01 -11.74 15.39
N GLU A 48 -6.67 -12.84 15.74
CA GLU A 48 -7.82 -13.36 14.99
C GLU A 48 -8.96 -12.34 14.87
N LEU A 49 -9.11 -11.47 15.87
CA LEU A 49 -10.08 -10.38 15.92
C LEU A 49 -9.32 -9.06 16.11
N PRO A 50 -8.87 -8.41 15.02
CA PRO A 50 -8.18 -7.12 15.09
C PRO A 50 -9.14 -6.00 15.54
N SER A 51 -8.64 -5.09 16.37
CA SER A 51 -9.34 -3.85 16.72
C SER A 51 -8.34 -2.71 16.82
N LEU A 52 -8.73 -1.53 16.34
CA LEU A 52 -7.95 -0.31 16.48
C LEU A 52 -8.04 0.20 17.93
N SER A 53 -6.91 0.60 18.50
CA SER A 53 -6.89 1.26 19.81
C SER A 53 -7.47 2.68 19.71
N GLU A 54 -7.99 3.22 20.81
CA GLU A 54 -8.46 4.61 20.88
C GLU A 54 -7.37 5.61 20.47
N VAL A 55 -6.12 5.34 20.85
CA VAL A 55 -4.96 6.15 20.48
C VAL A 55 -4.71 6.10 18.97
N ALA A 56 -4.83 4.92 18.35
CA ALA A 56 -4.68 4.77 16.90
C ALA A 56 -5.80 5.49 16.13
N ILE A 57 -7.04 5.44 16.63
CA ILE A 57 -8.17 6.16 16.04
C ILE A 57 -7.94 7.67 16.14
N ALA A 58 -7.69 8.19 17.35
CA ALA A 58 -7.47 9.62 17.56
C ALA A 58 -6.27 10.15 16.77
N GLY A 59 -5.16 9.41 16.76
CA GLY A 59 -3.95 9.75 16.00
C GLY A 59 -4.20 9.75 14.49
N GLY A 60 -4.82 8.69 13.95
CA GLY A 60 -5.14 8.61 12.53
C GLY A 60 -6.12 9.70 12.08
N THR A 61 -7.14 10.01 12.87
CA THR A 61 -8.08 11.11 12.60
C THR A 61 -7.35 12.46 12.58
N ALA A 62 -6.48 12.73 13.56
CA ALA A 62 -5.70 13.96 13.59
C ALA A 62 -4.78 14.10 12.36
N THR A 63 -4.10 13.01 11.97
CA THR A 63 -3.27 12.98 10.76
C THR A 63 -4.08 13.25 9.49
N ILE A 64 -5.27 12.65 9.36
CA ILE A 64 -6.15 12.91 8.20
C ILE A 64 -6.59 14.38 8.16
N CYS A 65 -6.92 14.98 9.31
CA CYS A 65 -7.25 16.41 9.39
C CYS A 65 -6.09 17.29 8.92
N GLU A 66 -4.87 16.96 9.32
CA GLU A 66 -3.66 17.68 8.89
C GLU A 66 -3.45 17.57 7.37
N LEU A 67 -3.47 16.34 6.84
CA LEU A 67 -3.30 16.10 5.40
C LEU A 67 -4.41 16.74 4.57
N HIS A 68 -5.67 16.69 5.06
CA HIS A 68 -6.78 17.38 4.41
C HIS A 68 -6.53 18.89 4.33
N ARG A 69 -6.05 19.53 5.41
CA ARG A 69 -5.69 20.95 5.40
C ARG A 69 -4.57 21.26 4.40
N LEU A 70 -3.56 20.40 4.29
CA LEU A 70 -2.49 20.55 3.29
C LEU A 70 -3.03 20.42 1.86
N ALA A 71 -3.92 19.47 1.61
CA ALA A 71 -4.55 19.27 0.30
C ALA A 71 -5.34 20.51 -0.16
N LEU A 72 -6.06 21.18 0.75
CA LEU A 72 -6.85 22.37 0.43
C LEU A 72 -6.03 23.54 -0.12
N ALA A 73 -4.73 23.63 0.19
CA ALA A 73 -3.84 24.66 -0.35
C ALA A 73 -3.71 24.59 -1.89
N TYR A 74 -3.99 23.42 -2.47
CA TYR A 74 -3.92 23.17 -3.91
C TYR A 74 -5.28 23.28 -4.62
N GLN A 75 -6.35 23.61 -3.89
CA GLN A 75 -7.71 23.78 -4.41
C GLN A 75 -8.16 22.61 -5.32
N PRO A 76 -8.04 21.35 -4.86
CA PRO A 76 -8.43 20.21 -5.68
C PRO A 76 -9.94 20.24 -5.98
N ALA A 77 -10.30 19.88 -7.21
CA ALA A 77 -11.69 19.70 -7.61
C ALA A 77 -12.37 18.57 -6.83
N HIS A 78 -11.59 17.54 -6.45
CA HIS A 78 -12.06 16.39 -5.68
C HIS A 78 -11.01 15.94 -4.65
N ILE A 79 -11.47 15.60 -3.45
CA ILE A 79 -10.68 14.96 -2.41
C ILE A 79 -11.32 13.61 -2.09
N ALA A 80 -10.55 12.54 -2.18
CA ALA A 80 -10.98 11.20 -1.77
C ALA A 80 -10.15 10.72 -0.59
N ILE A 81 -10.81 10.05 0.37
CA ILE A 81 -10.13 9.34 1.45
C ILE A 81 -10.45 7.86 1.29
N VAL A 82 -9.42 7.03 1.19
CA VAL A 82 -9.53 5.58 1.11
C VAL A 82 -8.83 4.93 2.29
N ALA A 83 -9.33 3.79 2.75
CA ALA A 83 -8.69 3.01 3.80
C ALA A 83 -8.59 1.54 3.40
N THR A 84 -7.50 0.90 3.80
CA THR A 84 -7.15 -0.46 3.37
C THR A 84 -7.12 -1.44 4.54
N SER A 85 -6.25 -2.46 4.49
CA SER A 85 -6.23 -3.62 5.39
C SER A 85 -6.41 -3.30 6.87
N ALA A 86 -5.79 -2.26 7.42
CA ALA A 86 -5.87 -1.98 8.85
C ALA A 86 -7.27 -1.58 9.32
N VAL A 87 -7.95 -0.73 8.57
CA VAL A 87 -9.32 -0.29 8.90
C VAL A 87 -10.33 -1.33 8.42
N ARG A 88 -10.12 -1.90 7.22
CA ARG A 88 -10.99 -2.93 6.64
C ARG A 88 -11.13 -4.15 7.54
N ASP A 89 -10.02 -4.61 8.10
CA ASP A 89 -10.01 -5.87 8.84
C ASP A 89 -10.44 -5.66 10.30
N ALA A 90 -10.33 -4.44 10.84
CA ALA A 90 -10.65 -4.14 12.24
C ALA A 90 -12.15 -4.22 12.54
N LEU A 91 -12.51 -4.88 13.65
CA LEU A 91 -13.89 -5.00 14.13
C LEU A 91 -14.57 -3.65 14.38
N ASN A 92 -13.78 -2.64 14.76
CA ASN A 92 -14.20 -1.28 15.02
C ASN A 92 -13.69 -0.30 13.95
N GLY A 93 -13.52 -0.77 12.71
CA GLY A 93 -13.16 0.09 11.57
C GLY A 93 -14.18 1.22 11.34
N ASP A 94 -15.47 0.95 11.57
CA ASP A 94 -16.54 1.95 11.44
C ASP A 94 -16.42 3.10 12.45
N ASP A 95 -15.89 2.84 13.65
CA ASP A 95 -15.63 3.90 14.65
C ASP A 95 -14.57 4.88 14.13
N PHE A 96 -13.55 4.38 13.43
CA PHE A 96 -12.54 5.21 12.79
C PHE A 96 -13.14 6.04 11.64
N VAL A 97 -13.97 5.41 10.80
CA VAL A 97 -14.68 6.11 9.71
C VAL A 97 -15.56 7.23 10.25
N GLN A 98 -16.30 6.95 11.32
CA GLN A 98 -17.18 7.93 11.97
C GLN A 98 -16.38 9.09 12.59
N SER A 99 -15.29 8.78 13.29
CA SER A 99 -14.39 9.79 13.87
C SER A 99 -13.84 10.75 12.79
N VAL A 100 -13.43 10.22 11.64
CA VAL A 100 -12.93 11.04 10.52
C VAL A 100 -14.04 11.86 9.88
N PHE A 101 -15.24 11.30 9.73
CA PHE A 101 -16.38 12.02 9.18
C PHE A 101 -16.79 13.20 10.09
N GLU A 102 -16.82 13.01 11.41
CA GLU A 102 -17.12 14.08 12.38
C GLU A 102 -16.07 15.19 12.35
N ALA A 103 -14.79 14.84 12.18
CA ALA A 103 -13.70 15.81 12.20
C ALA A 103 -13.53 16.58 10.87
N THR A 104 -13.86 15.96 9.73
CA THR A 104 -13.54 16.51 8.39
C THR A 104 -14.75 16.77 7.51
N GLY A 105 -15.90 16.17 7.80
CA GLY A 105 -17.06 16.11 6.91
C GLY A 105 -16.88 15.20 5.69
N LEU A 106 -15.72 14.54 5.54
CA LEU A 106 -15.41 13.66 4.41
C LEU A 106 -15.66 12.20 4.79
N ARG A 107 -16.20 11.43 3.85
CA ARG A 107 -16.40 9.98 4.02
C ARG A 107 -15.15 9.22 3.60
N ILE A 108 -14.74 8.27 4.43
CA ILE A 108 -13.77 7.25 4.05
C ILE A 108 -14.46 6.18 3.23
N ARG A 109 -13.85 5.78 2.12
CA ARG A 109 -14.20 4.55 1.42
C ARG A 109 -13.22 3.44 1.82
N ILE A 110 -13.72 2.45 2.55
CA ILE A 110 -12.96 1.23 2.84
C ILE A 110 -12.90 0.39 1.56
N LEU A 111 -11.70 0.11 1.08
CA LEU A 111 -11.49 -0.69 -0.13
C LEU A 111 -11.43 -2.16 0.23
N SER A 112 -12.16 -3.01 -0.50
CA SER A 112 -11.90 -4.45 -0.47
C SER A 112 -10.50 -4.74 -1.01
N GLY A 113 -9.91 -5.86 -0.60
CA GLY A 113 -8.57 -6.26 -1.06
C GLY A 113 -8.42 -6.26 -2.60
N PRO A 114 -9.37 -6.83 -3.37
CA PRO A 114 -9.33 -6.75 -4.83
C PRO A 114 -9.47 -5.33 -5.41
N GLU A 115 -10.21 -4.43 -4.75
CA GLU A 115 -10.28 -3.02 -5.19
C GLU A 115 -8.95 -2.29 -4.96
N GLU A 116 -8.33 -2.49 -3.81
CA GLU A 116 -7.00 -1.97 -3.48
C GLU A 116 -5.97 -2.43 -4.51
N ALA A 117 -5.90 -3.75 -4.77
CA ALA A 117 -5.02 -4.32 -5.78
C ALA A 117 -5.27 -3.71 -7.18
N ARG A 118 -6.54 -3.51 -7.58
CA ARG A 118 -6.86 -2.86 -8.86
C ARG A 118 -6.39 -1.41 -8.92
N HIS A 119 -6.59 -0.64 -7.85
CA HIS A 119 -6.17 0.76 -7.80
C HIS A 119 -4.64 0.89 -7.83
N ILE A 120 -3.92 0.01 -7.13
CA ILE A 120 -2.45 -0.11 -7.20
C ILE A 120 -2.01 -0.39 -8.65
N GLY A 121 -2.66 -1.35 -9.33
CA GLY A 121 -2.39 -1.66 -10.72
C GLY A 121 -2.67 -0.50 -11.69
N GLN A 122 -3.79 0.20 -11.49
CA GLN A 122 -4.14 1.37 -12.29
C GLN A 122 -3.14 2.51 -12.10
N GLY A 123 -2.65 2.71 -10.87
CA GLY A 123 -1.62 3.70 -10.57
C GLY A 123 -0.31 3.40 -11.29
N LEU A 124 0.15 2.13 -11.28
CA LEU A 124 1.35 1.72 -12.00
C LEU A 124 1.19 1.89 -13.52
N ALA A 125 0.00 1.63 -14.07
CA ALA A 125 -0.27 1.80 -15.50
C ALA A 125 -0.24 3.27 -15.98
N CYS A 126 -0.24 4.24 -15.05
CA CYS A 126 -0.02 5.66 -15.36
C CYS A 126 1.47 6.01 -15.53
N ASP A 127 2.40 5.12 -15.15
CA ASP A 127 3.83 5.32 -15.31
C ASP A 127 4.25 5.08 -16.77
N PRO A 128 4.81 6.10 -17.46
CA PRO A 128 5.31 5.95 -18.82
C PRO A 128 6.36 4.83 -18.99
N ALA A 129 7.11 4.48 -17.94
CA ALA A 129 8.09 3.40 -17.98
C ALA A 129 7.45 2.02 -18.14
N ILE A 130 6.17 1.86 -17.76
CA ILE A 130 5.43 0.59 -17.82
C ILE A 130 4.55 0.51 -19.08
N ALA A 131 4.29 1.63 -19.74
CA ALA A 131 3.38 1.71 -20.89
C ALA A 131 3.76 0.78 -22.08
N GLY A 132 5.02 0.32 -22.14
CA GLY A 132 5.50 -0.60 -23.16
C GLY A 132 5.25 -2.09 -22.89
N GLU A 133 5.05 -2.50 -21.62
CA GLU A 133 5.04 -3.92 -21.26
C GLU A 133 3.63 -4.51 -21.20
N PRO A 134 3.25 -5.36 -22.18
CA PRO A 134 1.88 -5.84 -22.27
C PRO A 134 1.59 -6.98 -21.30
N ARG A 135 2.60 -7.66 -20.74
CA ARG A 135 2.43 -8.85 -19.90
C ARG A 135 3.44 -8.87 -18.75
N PHE A 136 2.97 -8.66 -17.53
CA PHE A 136 3.79 -8.70 -16.32
C PHE A 136 2.93 -9.00 -15.09
N ILE A 137 3.58 -9.37 -13.99
CA ILE A 137 2.95 -9.45 -12.67
C ILE A 137 3.45 -8.26 -11.87
N GLN A 138 2.55 -7.53 -11.23
CA GLN A 138 2.89 -6.57 -10.19
C GLN A 138 2.66 -7.20 -8.83
N THR A 139 3.55 -6.92 -7.89
CA THR A 139 3.35 -7.19 -6.47
C THR A 139 3.56 -5.93 -5.65
N ASP A 140 2.68 -5.69 -4.69
CA ASP A 140 2.87 -4.62 -3.69
C ASP A 140 2.89 -5.23 -2.30
N ILE A 141 3.89 -4.89 -1.48
CA ILE A 141 3.94 -5.33 -0.08
C ILE A 141 3.74 -4.15 0.87
N GLY A 142 2.55 -4.13 1.47
CA GLY A 142 2.18 -3.20 2.53
C GLY A 142 2.48 -3.73 3.93
N GLY A 143 1.97 -3.01 4.93
CA GLY A 143 2.07 -3.44 6.34
C GLY A 143 1.13 -4.61 6.67
N GLY A 144 -0.12 -4.54 6.21
CA GLY A 144 -1.14 -5.55 6.51
C GLY A 144 -1.33 -6.61 5.43
N SER A 145 -1.13 -6.26 4.16
CA SER A 145 -1.39 -7.13 3.02
C SER A 145 -0.26 -7.14 1.97
N LEU A 146 -0.36 -8.12 1.08
CA LEU A 146 0.41 -8.28 -0.15
C LEU A 146 -0.57 -8.30 -1.31
N GLU A 147 -0.44 -7.38 -2.24
CA GLU A 147 -1.22 -7.34 -3.46
C GLU A 147 -0.48 -8.04 -4.60
N LEU A 148 -1.26 -8.75 -5.43
CA LEU A 148 -0.81 -9.43 -6.63
C LEU A 148 -1.72 -9.02 -7.79
N ILE A 149 -1.14 -8.46 -8.84
CA ILE A 149 -1.86 -8.00 -10.02
C ILE A 149 -1.24 -8.63 -11.26
N ARG A 150 -2.06 -9.24 -12.10
CA ARG A 150 -1.63 -9.81 -13.38
C ARG A 150 -2.09 -8.92 -14.51
N PHE A 151 -1.15 -8.47 -15.33
CA PHE A 151 -1.42 -7.72 -16.55
C PHE A 151 -1.26 -8.60 -17.79
N GLU A 152 -2.23 -8.52 -18.71
CA GLU A 152 -2.13 -9.09 -20.06
C GLU A 152 -2.77 -8.14 -21.07
N GLY A 153 -2.07 -7.84 -22.16
CA GLY A 153 -2.54 -6.88 -23.17
C GLY A 153 -2.72 -5.46 -22.62
N GLY A 154 -1.96 -5.08 -21.60
CA GLY A 154 -2.08 -3.76 -20.95
C GLY A 154 -3.34 -3.59 -20.08
N VAL A 155 -4.05 -4.69 -19.75
CA VAL A 155 -5.21 -4.67 -18.85
C VAL A 155 -5.03 -5.65 -17.70
N ILE A 156 -5.66 -5.34 -16.56
CA ILE A 156 -5.64 -6.18 -15.35
C ILE A 156 -6.53 -7.42 -15.58
N GLN A 157 -5.94 -8.61 -15.57
CA GLN A 157 -6.64 -9.89 -15.67
C GLN A 157 -7.01 -10.46 -14.30
N GLN A 158 -6.12 -10.30 -13.32
CA GLN A 158 -6.34 -10.73 -11.94
C GLN A 158 -5.80 -9.68 -10.99
N ALA A 159 -6.50 -9.46 -9.88
CA ALA A 159 -6.09 -8.56 -8.81
C ALA A 159 -6.52 -9.17 -7.48
N LEU A 160 -5.56 -9.48 -6.63
CA LEU A 160 -5.74 -10.16 -5.36
C LEU A 160 -4.98 -9.45 -4.26
N SER A 161 -5.51 -9.54 -3.04
CA SER A 161 -4.86 -9.06 -1.82
C SER A 161 -4.84 -10.21 -0.83
N LEU A 162 -3.66 -10.49 -0.29
CA LEU A 162 -3.41 -11.57 0.65
C LEU A 162 -2.96 -10.97 1.97
N GLN A 163 -3.33 -11.59 3.09
CA GLN A 163 -2.96 -11.14 4.43
C GLN A 163 -1.50 -11.52 4.77
N LEU A 164 -0.57 -11.04 3.96
CA LEU A 164 0.87 -11.34 3.96
C LEU A 164 1.73 -10.08 4.09
N GLY A 165 1.20 -8.98 4.63
CA GLY A 165 1.97 -7.75 4.81
C GLY A 165 3.09 -7.87 5.84
N ALA A 166 4.09 -7.01 5.74
CA ALA A 166 5.33 -7.10 6.52
C ALA A 166 5.09 -6.95 8.04
N VAL A 167 4.26 -5.99 8.46
CA VAL A 167 3.92 -5.78 9.89
C VAL A 167 3.16 -6.98 10.43
N ARG A 168 2.18 -7.49 9.67
CA ARG A 168 1.37 -8.65 10.05
C ARG A 168 2.23 -9.91 10.24
N LEU A 169 3.14 -10.18 9.30
CA LEU A 169 4.03 -11.34 9.39
C LEU A 169 5.01 -11.19 10.57
N THR A 170 5.51 -9.97 10.80
CA THR A 170 6.43 -9.69 11.91
C THR A 170 5.74 -9.94 13.25
N GLU A 171 4.55 -9.38 13.49
CA GLU A 171 3.83 -9.57 14.76
C GLU A 171 3.43 -11.03 15.00
N ARG A 172 3.22 -11.81 13.93
CA ARG A 172 2.82 -13.21 14.04
C ARG A 172 3.99 -14.17 14.31
N PHE A 173 5.15 -13.92 13.71
CA PHE A 173 6.24 -14.90 13.67
C PHE A 173 7.53 -14.43 14.37
N VAL A 174 7.68 -13.14 14.64
CA VAL A 174 8.89 -12.55 15.24
C VAL A 174 8.60 -12.16 16.69
N SER A 175 9.23 -12.86 17.64
CA SER A 175 9.04 -12.66 19.08
C SER A 175 9.80 -11.47 19.64
N ASP A 176 11.00 -11.19 19.11
CA ASP A 176 11.85 -10.06 19.48
C ASP A 176 12.20 -9.27 18.22
N LYS A 177 11.73 -8.02 18.14
CA LYS A 177 11.89 -7.15 16.96
C LYS A 177 13.23 -6.40 16.96
N ASP A 178 13.94 -6.40 18.10
CA ASP A 178 15.22 -5.72 18.28
C ASP A 178 16.42 -6.68 18.11
N ALA A 179 16.15 -7.98 17.97
CA ALA A 179 17.13 -9.01 17.69
C ALA A 179 17.19 -9.39 16.20
N PRO A 180 18.31 -9.95 15.71
CA PRO A 180 18.37 -10.57 14.39
C PRO A 180 17.27 -11.63 14.21
N LEU A 181 16.75 -11.75 12.99
CA LEU A 181 15.69 -12.70 12.67
C LEU A 181 16.15 -14.15 12.96
N ALA A 182 15.42 -14.83 13.84
CA ALA A 182 15.71 -16.22 14.16
C ALA A 182 15.45 -17.15 12.94
N PRO A 183 16.32 -18.14 12.66
CA PRO A 183 16.13 -19.08 11.54
C PRO A 183 14.78 -19.81 11.55
N GLU A 184 14.26 -20.12 12.74
CA GLU A 184 12.95 -20.76 12.92
C GLU A 184 11.81 -19.82 12.50
N ALA A 185 11.91 -18.53 12.84
CA ALA A 185 10.95 -17.51 12.43
C ALA A 185 10.98 -17.31 10.90
N GLU A 186 12.18 -17.23 10.31
CA GLU A 186 12.31 -17.14 8.84
C GLU A 186 11.68 -18.35 8.15
N THR A 187 11.96 -19.56 8.63
CA THR A 187 11.41 -20.81 8.10
C THR A 187 9.88 -20.83 8.19
N ALA A 188 9.32 -20.39 9.34
CA ALA A 188 7.88 -20.32 9.55
C ALA A 188 7.21 -19.29 8.62
N ILE A 189 7.80 -18.10 8.46
CA ILE A 189 7.32 -17.06 7.54
C ILE A 189 7.31 -17.61 6.11
N ARG A 190 8.41 -18.22 5.66
CA ARG A 190 8.54 -18.78 4.31
C ARG A 190 7.50 -19.88 4.05
N ALA A 191 7.30 -20.78 5.00
CA ALA A 191 6.31 -21.84 4.89
C ALA A 191 4.88 -21.27 4.82
N HIS A 192 4.58 -20.26 5.66
CA HIS A 192 3.28 -19.59 5.68
C HIS A 192 2.99 -18.86 4.37
N VAL A 193 3.91 -18.01 3.90
CA VAL A 193 3.81 -17.28 2.62
C VAL A 193 3.61 -18.25 1.47
N THR A 194 4.44 -19.31 1.39
CA THR A 194 4.34 -20.33 0.33
C THR A 194 2.99 -21.03 0.33
N LYS A 195 2.47 -21.36 1.52
CA LYS A 195 1.15 -21.99 1.66
C LYS A 195 0.03 -21.06 1.17
N GLN A 196 0.06 -19.79 1.56
CA GLN A 196 -0.96 -18.81 1.17
C GLN A 196 -0.92 -18.52 -0.35
N LEU A 197 0.27 -18.36 -0.93
CA LEU A 197 0.43 -18.16 -2.38
C LEU A 197 -0.03 -19.37 -3.20
N LYS A 198 0.18 -20.60 -2.71
CA LYS A 198 -0.33 -21.81 -3.39
C LYS A 198 -1.85 -21.93 -3.32
N ALA A 199 -2.46 -21.32 -2.32
CA ALA A 199 -3.91 -21.35 -2.11
C ALA A 199 -4.64 -20.13 -2.70
N SER A 200 -3.93 -19.16 -3.29
CA SER A 200 -4.50 -17.84 -3.63
C SER A 200 -5.28 -17.79 -4.95
N ASP A 201 -5.49 -18.89 -5.67
CA ASP A 201 -6.09 -18.92 -7.03
C ASP A 201 -5.41 -17.96 -8.06
N PHE A 202 -4.27 -17.35 -7.71
CA PHE A 202 -3.54 -16.44 -8.56
C PHE A 202 -2.77 -17.20 -9.63
N ASN A 203 -2.90 -16.80 -10.89
CA ASN A 203 -2.20 -17.46 -12.00
C ASN A 203 -0.79 -16.90 -12.17
N PHE A 204 0.20 -17.63 -11.69
CA PHE A 204 1.63 -17.34 -11.89
C PHE A 204 2.19 -17.87 -13.21
N SER A 205 1.37 -18.45 -14.10
CA SER A 205 1.86 -19.02 -15.36
C SER A 205 1.85 -18.02 -16.51
N PRO A 206 2.84 -18.02 -17.40
CA PRO A 206 4.10 -18.74 -17.27
C PRO A 206 5.02 -18.05 -16.24
N ARG A 207 5.95 -18.82 -15.68
CA ARG A 207 6.78 -18.39 -14.54
C ARG A 207 7.87 -17.37 -14.89
N ASP A 208 8.09 -17.14 -16.18
CA ASP A 208 9.08 -16.23 -16.75
C ASP A 208 8.52 -14.83 -17.03
N LEU A 209 7.33 -14.53 -16.52
CA LEU A 209 6.76 -13.19 -16.56
C LEU A 209 7.62 -12.19 -15.79
N PRO A 210 7.86 -10.97 -16.34
CA PRO A 210 8.45 -9.89 -15.58
C PRO A 210 7.67 -9.62 -14.30
N LEU A 211 8.39 -9.37 -13.20
CA LEU A 211 7.81 -9.02 -11.90
C LEU A 211 8.17 -7.57 -11.59
N THR A 212 7.16 -6.72 -11.48
CA THR A 212 7.31 -5.34 -11.01
C THR A 212 6.91 -5.29 -9.54
N ALA A 213 7.83 -4.83 -8.68
CA ALA A 213 7.58 -4.78 -7.24
C ALA A 213 7.41 -3.33 -6.76
N THR A 214 6.36 -3.07 -6.00
CA THR A 214 6.04 -1.76 -5.41
C THR A 214 5.86 -1.88 -3.89
N GLY A 215 5.98 -0.77 -3.18
CA GLY A 215 5.83 -0.73 -1.73
C GLY A 215 7.16 -0.61 -0.97
N GLY A 216 7.07 -0.14 0.27
CA GLY A 216 8.22 0.34 1.04
C GLY A 216 9.28 -0.72 1.32
N ALA A 217 8.89 -1.99 1.53
CA ALA A 217 9.86 -3.04 1.82
C ALA A 217 10.78 -3.34 0.61
N PHE A 218 10.26 -3.27 -0.62
CA PHE A 218 11.07 -3.44 -1.82
C PHE A 218 11.98 -2.22 -2.06
N THR A 219 11.47 -1.01 -1.84
CA THR A 219 12.29 0.22 -1.91
C THR A 219 13.47 0.16 -0.94
N VAL A 220 13.23 -0.25 0.32
CA VAL A 220 14.29 -0.42 1.32
C VAL A 220 15.25 -1.55 0.93
N SER A 221 14.74 -2.68 0.44
CA SER A 221 15.59 -3.80 0.01
C SER A 221 16.52 -3.40 -1.14
N ARG A 222 16.01 -2.65 -2.13
CA ARG A 222 16.82 -2.11 -3.23
C ARG A 222 17.87 -1.13 -2.72
N ALA A 223 17.55 -0.27 -1.76
CA ALA A 223 18.52 0.64 -1.15
C ALA A 223 19.65 -0.11 -0.42
N ILE A 224 19.33 -1.19 0.30
CA ILE A 224 20.33 -2.05 0.96
C ILE A 224 21.26 -2.69 -0.07
N LEU A 225 20.71 -3.31 -1.11
CA LEU A 225 21.50 -3.95 -2.17
C LEU A 225 22.39 -2.95 -2.93
N ALA A 226 21.88 -1.75 -3.20
CA ALA A 226 22.67 -0.67 -3.81
C ALA A 226 23.85 -0.26 -2.91
N ALA A 227 23.61 -0.10 -1.61
CA ALA A 227 24.65 0.22 -0.65
C ALA A 227 25.71 -0.89 -0.53
N GLU A 228 25.31 -2.16 -0.55
CA GLU A 228 26.24 -3.30 -0.57
C GLU A 228 27.10 -3.33 -1.85
N ALA A 229 26.55 -2.89 -2.98
CA ALA A 229 27.28 -2.73 -4.23
C ALA A 229 28.11 -1.43 -4.31
N GLY A 230 28.04 -0.57 -3.29
CA GLY A 230 28.78 0.69 -3.24
C GLY A 230 28.27 1.76 -4.22
N ILE A 231 27.00 1.68 -4.64
CA ILE A 231 26.36 2.62 -5.56
C ILE A 231 25.17 3.32 -4.90
N ASP A 232 24.79 4.47 -5.45
CA ASP A 232 23.55 5.13 -5.04
C ASP A 232 22.33 4.37 -5.56
N MET A 233 21.21 4.40 -4.83
CA MET A 233 19.98 3.72 -5.25
C MET A 233 19.51 4.19 -6.64
N THR A 234 19.69 5.47 -6.98
CA THR A 234 19.34 6.02 -8.30
C THR A 234 20.18 5.45 -9.44
N GLN A 235 21.33 4.85 -9.13
CA GLN A 235 22.25 4.22 -10.08
C GLN A 235 22.06 2.71 -10.17
N SER A 236 21.31 2.11 -9.24
CA SER A 236 20.96 0.68 -9.30
C SER A 236 19.92 0.42 -10.38
N GLU A 237 20.03 -0.71 -11.08
CA GLU A 237 18.99 -1.11 -12.04
C GLU A 237 17.62 -1.26 -11.34
N PRO A 238 16.52 -0.87 -12.00
CA PRO A 238 15.16 -1.04 -11.47
C PRO A 238 14.80 -2.48 -11.15
#